data_AF-A0A8J4X2X5-F1
#
_entry.id   AF-A0A8J4X2X5-F1
#
_cell.length_a   1.000
_cell.length_b   1.000
_cell.length_c   1.000
_cell.angle_alpha   90.00
_cell.angle_beta   90.00
_cell.angle_gamma   90.00
#
_symmetry.space_group_name_H-M   'P 1'
#
loop_
_entity.id
_entity.type
_entity.pdbx_description
1 polymer ?
#
loop_
_entity_poly.entity_id
_entity_poly.type
_entity_poly.pdbx_seq_one_letter_code
_entity_poly.pdbx_strand_id
1 'polypeptide(L)' 'PPRVCDVYLDEFKHCKSLSNRFHHYYTYGTSPVCQQWKDDHESCREWERTRSLHAK' A
#
# COMPACT_ATOMS: atom_id res chain seq x y z
N PRO A 1 5.42 -14.20 -9.73
CA PRO A 1 6.49 -13.19 -9.50
C PRO A 1 6.24 -12.40 -8.22
N PRO A 2 7.17 -12.38 -7.24
CA PRO A 2 7.03 -11.51 -6.08
C PRO A 2 6.97 -10.07 -6.58
N ARG A 3 5.87 -9.37 -6.29
CA ARG A 3 5.73 -7.95 -6.66
C ARG A 3 6.71 -7.16 -5.82
N VAL A 4 7.45 -6.25 -6.45
CA VAL A 4 8.39 -5.37 -5.75
C VAL A 4 7.64 -4.46 -4.79
N CYS A 5 8.23 -4.14 -3.64
CA CYS A 5 7.57 -3.30 -2.64
C CYS A 5 7.11 -1.95 -3.23
N ASP A 6 7.83 -1.41 -4.22
CA ASP A 6 7.48 -0.15 -4.91
C ASP A 6 6.08 -0.15 -5.54
N VAL A 7 5.55 -1.31 -5.95
CA VAL A 7 4.20 -1.42 -6.50
C VAL A 7 3.14 -1.09 -5.45
N TYR A 8 3.33 -1.53 -4.20
CA TYR A 8 2.41 -1.20 -3.10
C TYR A 8 2.39 0.31 -2.81
N LEU A 9 3.53 0.99 -3.02
CA LEU A 9 3.67 2.43 -2.83
C LEU A 9 2.96 3.22 -3.94
N ASP A 10 3.01 2.73 -5.19
CA ASP A 10 2.27 3.31 -6.32
C ASP A 10 0.75 3.15 -6.14
N GLU A 11 0.31 1.95 -5.76
CA GLU A 11 -1.10 1.65 -5.44
C GLU A 11 -1.61 2.49 -4.26
N PHE A 12 -0.78 2.70 -3.23
CA PHE A 12 -1.11 3.60 -2.12
C PHE A 12 -1.33 5.04 -2.59
N LYS A 13 -0.47 5.55 -3.48
CA LYS A 13 -0.64 6.89 -4.07
C LYS A 13 -1.91 6.98 -4.92
N HIS A 14 -2.19 5.95 -5.72
CA HIS A 14 -3.42 5.86 -6.51
C HIS A 14 -4.67 5.81 -5.63
N CYS A 15 -4.68 4.98 -4.59
CA CYS A 15 -5.78 4.87 -3.64
C CYS A 15 -6.05 6.20 -2.93
N LYS A 16 -4.99 6.93 -2.56
CA LYS A 16 -5.09 8.24 -1.91
C LYS A 16 -5.52 9.38 -2.85
N SER A 17 -5.67 9.10 -4.14
CA SER A 17 -6.14 10.07 -5.12
C SER A 17 -7.51 10.62 -4.70
N LEU A 18 -7.61 11.96 -4.73
CA LEU A 18 -8.80 12.70 -4.29
C LEU A 18 -10.07 12.19 -4.98
N SER A 19 -9.99 11.85 -6.27
CA SER A 19 -11.12 11.34 -7.05
C SER A 19 -11.74 10.08 -6.44
N ASN A 20 -10.91 9.08 -6.10
CA ASN A 20 -11.38 7.82 -5.52
C ASN A 20 -12.00 8.05 -4.13
N ARG A 21 -11.39 8.95 -3.34
CA ARG A 21 -11.90 9.32 -2.01
C ARG A 21 -13.23 10.06 -2.08
N PHE A 22 -13.42 10.97 -3.04
CA PHE A 22 -14.68 11.69 -3.23
C PHE A 22 -15.81 10.73 -3.66
N HIS A 23 -15.53 9.84 -4.61
CA HIS A 23 -16.51 8.84 -5.06
C HIS A 23 -16.95 7.91 -3.92
N HIS A 24 -16.00 7.37 -3.16
CA HIS A 24 -16.30 6.51 -2.02
C HIS A 24 -17.03 7.27 -0.91
N TYR A 25 -16.62 8.49 -0.60
CA TYR A 25 -17.28 9.29 0.44
C TYR A 25 -18.72 9.67 0.05
N TYR A 26 -18.96 10.02 -1.21
CA TYR A 26 -20.29 10.32 -1.70
C TYR A 26 -21.21 9.08 -1.73
N THR A 27 -20.65 7.91 -2.06
CA THR A 27 -21.43 6.67 -2.22
C THR A 27 -21.67 5.94 -0.89
N TYR A 28 -20.64 5.85 -0.04
CA TYR A 28 -20.64 5.02 1.16
C TYR A 28 -20.54 5.84 2.46
N GLY A 29 -20.35 7.17 2.38
CA GLY A 29 -20.14 8.03 3.56
C GLY A 29 -18.80 7.80 4.26
N THR A 30 -17.92 6.96 3.70
CA THR A 30 -16.66 6.54 4.32
C THR A 30 -15.47 6.80 3.39
N SER A 31 -14.30 7.04 3.98
CA SER A 31 -13.06 7.12 3.21
C SER A 31 -12.59 5.71 2.85
N PRO A 32 -12.12 5.45 1.62
CA PRO A 32 -11.52 4.17 1.29
C PRO A 32 -10.30 3.92 2.19
N VAL A 33 -10.17 2.70 2.70
CA VAL A 33 -9.09 2.33 3.63
C VAL A 33 -7.82 2.07 2.84
N CYS A 34 -7.12 3.15 2.48
CA CYS A 34 -5.79 3.04 1.84
C CYS A 34 -4.69 2.61 2.82
N GLN A 35 -5.01 2.48 4.11
CA GLN A 35 -4.09 2.06 5.14
C GLN A 35 -3.52 0.66 4.88
N GLN A 36 -4.34 -0.24 4.32
CA GLN A 36 -3.96 -1.60 3.95
C GLN A 36 -2.69 -1.64 3.09
N TRP A 37 -2.63 -0.81 2.04
CA TRP A 37 -1.48 -0.73 1.14
C TRP A 37 -0.21 -0.22 1.83
N LYS A 38 -0.36 0.64 2.85
CA LYS A 38 0.77 1.14 3.64
C LYS A 38 1.33 0.04 4.54
N ASP A 39 0.45 -0.72 5.19
CA ASP A 39 0.83 -1.84 6.06
C ASP A 39 1.50 -2.95 5.23
N ASP A 40 0.96 -3.28 4.05
CA ASP A 40 1.54 -4.24 3.13
C ASP A 40 2.92 -3.80 2.62
N HIS A 41 3.08 -2.51 2.29
CA HIS A 41 4.39 -1.94 1.89
C HIS A 41 5.43 -2.03 3.03
N GLU A 42 5.03 -1.73 4.27
CA GLU A 42 5.89 -1.82 5.44
C GLU A 42 6.33 -3.27 5.70
N SER A 43 5.39 -4.20 5.68
CA SER A 43 5.65 -5.64 5.83
C SER A 43 6.58 -6.18 4.73
N CYS A 44 6.39 -5.72 3.48
CA CYS A 44 7.28 -6.04 2.37
C CYS A 44 8.72 -5.52 2.59
N ARG A 45 8.86 -4.27 3.09
CA ARG A 45 10.17 -3.68 3.40
C ARG A 45 10.89 -4.37 4.54
N GLU A 46 10.15 -4.78 5.58
CA GLU A 46 10.70 -5.57 6.67
C GLU A 46 11.17 -6.95 6.20
N TRP A 47 10.38 -7.60 5.34
CA TRP A 47 10.75 -8.87 4.73
C TRP A 47 12.03 -8.74 3.88
N GLU A 48 12.16 -7.71 3.03
CA GLU A 48 13.39 -7.47 2.28
C GLU A 48 14.62 -7.21 3.16
N ARG A 49 14.45 -6.45 4.25
CA ARG A 49 15.51 -6.22 5.24
C ARG A 49 15.95 -7.51 5.90
N THR A 50 15.00 -8.32 6.33
CA THR A 50 15.26 -9.60 7.01
C THR A 50 15.89 -10.61 6.07
N ARG A 51 15.41 -10.67 4.82
CA ARG A 51 15.99 -11.54 3.79
C ARG A 51 17.40 -11.12 3.41
N SER A 52 17.70 -9.82 3.41
CA SER A 52 19.06 -9.30 3.24
C SER A 52 19.96 -9.60 4.43
N LEU A 53 19.42 -9.60 5.65
CA LEU A 53 20.14 -9.93 6.88
C LEU A 53 20.45 -11.43 7.00
N HIS A 54 19.57 -12.30 6.48
CA HIS A 54 19.76 -13.75 6.45
C HIS A 54 20.63 -14.23 5.29
N ALA A 55 21.01 -13.34 4.37
CA ALA A 55 21.89 -13.63 3.23
C ALA A 55 23.38 -13.34 3.54
N LYS A 56 23.81 -13.59 4.79
CA LYS A 56 25.20 -13.37 5.23
C LYS A 56 25.80 -14.60 5.88
#